data_AF-A0A224ANK4-F1
#
_entry.id   AF-A0A224ANK4-F1
#
_cell.length_a   1.000
_cell.length_b   1.000
_cell.length_c   1.000
_cell.angle_alpha   90.00
_cell.angle_beta   90.00
_cell.angle_gamma   90.00
#
_symmetry.space_group_name_H-M   'P 1'
#
loop_
_entity.id
_entity.type
_entity.pdbx_description
1 polymer ?
#
loop_
_entity_poly.entity_id
_entity_poly.type
_entity_poly.pdbx_seq_one_letter_code
_entity_poly.pdbx_strand_id
1 'polypeptide(L)'
;MTDFNAVYDDLATMAKTFHEQAGDYRKLHPDVAPPVAGGGDAGLDSAIKEVADLVISLHIGMADRMDDHGDKVAYARDSFHRHDVDVHGVFEDLIAGES
;
A
#
# COMPACT_ATOMS: atom_id res chain seq x y z
N MET A 1 10.09 25.39 -13.05
CA MET A 1 10.07 24.25 -14.00
C MET A 1 10.97 23.11 -13.52
N THR A 2 12.20 23.36 -13.05
CA THR A 2 13.08 22.32 -12.47
C THR A 2 12.45 21.62 -11.25
N ASP A 3 11.81 22.38 -10.35
CA ASP A 3 11.17 21.82 -9.15
C ASP A 3 9.94 20.95 -9.47
N PHE A 4 9.22 21.24 -10.55
CA PHE A 4 8.07 20.44 -10.98
C PHE A 4 8.51 19.06 -11.44
N ASN A 5 9.52 18.99 -12.32
CA ASN A 5 10.04 17.71 -12.80
C ASN A 5 10.65 16.89 -11.65
N ALA A 6 11.35 17.53 -10.71
CA ALA A 6 11.88 16.84 -9.54
C ALA A 6 10.77 16.22 -8.67
N VAL A 7 9.71 16.97 -8.36
CA VAL A 7 8.57 16.45 -7.59
C VAL A 7 7.84 15.33 -8.36
N TYR A 8 7.66 15.47 -9.67
CA TYR A 8 7.04 14.44 -10.50
C TYR A 8 7.84 13.13 -10.49
N ASP A 9 9.16 13.22 -10.65
CA ASP A 9 10.07 12.07 -10.64
C ASP A 9 10.15 11.41 -9.27
N ASP A 10 10.14 12.20 -8.19
CA ASP A 10 10.11 11.70 -6.81
C ASP A 10 8.81 10.92 -6.54
N LEU A 11 7.65 11.45 -6.94
CA LEU A 11 6.37 10.75 -6.80
C LEU A 11 6.34 9.47 -7.64
N ALA A 12 6.86 9.48 -8.86
CA ALA A 12 6.96 8.29 -9.69
C ALA A 12 7.85 7.22 -9.03
N THR A 13 8.99 7.63 -8.47
CA THR A 13 9.93 6.74 -7.77
C THR A 13 9.30 6.16 -6.50
N MET A 14 8.59 6.98 -5.73
CA MET A 14 7.91 6.56 -4.51
C MET A 14 6.79 5.56 -4.80
N ALA A 15 5.92 5.82 -5.80
CA ALA A 15 4.87 4.89 -6.20
C ALA A 15 5.46 3.53 -6.60
N LYS A 16 6.48 3.54 -7.46
CA LYS A 16 7.20 2.33 -7.85
C LYS A 16 7.77 1.58 -6.65
N THR A 17 8.42 2.30 -5.73
CA THR A 17 9.02 1.72 -4.53
C THR A 17 7.98 1.03 -3.65
N PHE A 18 6.82 1.65 -3.44
CA PHE A 18 5.73 1.03 -2.68
C PHE A 18 5.26 -0.29 -3.29
N HIS A 19 5.04 -0.34 -4.61
CA HIS A 19 4.63 -1.57 -5.29
C HIS A 19 5.72 -2.66 -5.26
N GLU A 20 6.99 -2.28 -5.47
CA GLU A 20 8.12 -3.21 -5.39
C GLU A 20 8.25 -3.79 -3.98
N GLN A 21 8.19 -2.95 -2.95
CA GLN A 21 8.26 -3.39 -1.56
C GLN A 21 7.03 -4.19 -1.14
N ALA A 22 5.83 -3.88 -1.63
CA ALA A 22 4.65 -4.72 -1.43
C ALA A 22 4.87 -6.13 -2.00
N GLY A 23 5.41 -6.22 -3.22
CA GLY A 23 5.77 -7.47 -3.86
C GLY A 23 6.85 -8.24 -3.11
N ASP A 24 7.92 -7.57 -2.69
CA ASP A 24 9.00 -8.18 -1.91
C ASP A 24 8.55 -8.64 -0.54
N TYR A 25 7.68 -7.86 0.14
CA TYR A 25 7.10 -8.23 1.41
C TYR A 25 6.25 -9.49 1.27
N ARG A 26 5.39 -9.60 0.23
CA ARG A 26 4.60 -10.82 -0.04
C ARG A 26 5.46 -12.06 -0.25
N LYS A 27 6.68 -11.93 -0.78
CA LYS A 27 7.60 -13.07 -0.97
C LYS A 27 8.10 -13.65 0.36
N LEU A 28 8.01 -12.91 1.46
CA LEU A 28 8.35 -13.39 2.81
C LEU A 28 7.24 -14.26 3.43
N HIS A 29 6.09 -14.44 2.74
CA HIS A 29 4.99 -15.28 3.24
C HIS A 29 5.44 -16.66 3.75
N PRO A 30 6.34 -17.42 3.07
CA PRO A 30 6.80 -18.72 3.57
C PRO A 30 7.51 -18.65 4.93
N ASP A 31 8.15 -17.53 5.25
CA ASP A 31 8.89 -17.34 6.50
C ASP A 31 7.96 -16.99 7.67
N VAL A 32 6.79 -16.38 7.38
CA VAL A 32 5.81 -15.96 8.39
C VAL A 32 4.60 -16.89 8.49
N ALA A 33 4.45 -17.83 7.55
CA ALA A 33 3.41 -18.85 7.53
C ALA A 33 4.00 -20.28 7.60
N PRO A 34 4.88 -20.59 8.56
CA PRO A 34 5.39 -21.94 8.70
C PRO A 34 4.25 -22.91 9.09
N PRO A 35 4.42 -24.21 8.85
CA PRO A 35 3.48 -25.21 9.33
C PRO A 35 3.25 -25.07 10.84
N VAL A 36 1.98 -25.05 11.24
CA VAL A 36 1.60 -24.95 12.65
C VAL A 36 2.04 -26.20 13.40
N ALA A 37 2.85 -26.02 14.45
CA ALA A 37 3.28 -27.13 15.30
C ALA A 37 2.16 -27.57 16.24
N GLY A 38 1.99 -28.88 16.42
CA GLY A 38 1.09 -29.44 17.43
C GLY A 38 1.75 -29.42 18.81
N GLY A 39 1.04 -28.88 19.80
CA GLY A 39 1.41 -28.87 21.22
C GLY A 39 0.92 -30.10 21.99
N GLY A 40 0.06 -30.93 21.38
CA GLY A 40 -0.42 -32.20 21.96
C GLY A 40 -1.67 -32.06 22.86
N ASP A 41 -2.21 -30.85 22.97
CA ASP A 41 -3.50 -30.55 23.59
C ASP A 41 -4.38 -29.81 22.57
N ALA A 42 -5.65 -30.22 22.43
CA ALA A 42 -6.52 -29.69 21.39
C ALA A 42 -6.85 -28.19 21.57
N GLY A 43 -6.95 -27.72 22.82
CA GLY A 43 -7.18 -26.31 23.11
C GLY A 43 -5.95 -25.46 22.79
N LEU A 44 -4.78 -25.93 23.18
CA LEU A 44 -3.50 -25.33 22.84
C LEU A 44 -3.28 -25.28 21.32
N ASP A 45 -3.54 -26.38 20.61
CA ASP A 45 -3.42 -26.46 19.15
C ASP A 45 -4.33 -25.44 18.44
N SER A 46 -5.56 -25.26 18.93
CA SER A 46 -6.49 -24.24 18.43
C SER A 46 -5.94 -22.83 18.63
N ALA A 47 -5.44 -22.51 19.82
CA ALA A 47 -4.89 -21.20 20.12
C ALA A 47 -3.63 -20.88 19.28
N ILE A 48 -2.74 -21.86 19.10
CA ILE A 48 -1.56 -21.70 18.24
C ILE A 48 -2.00 -21.42 16.80
N LYS A 49 -2.98 -22.17 16.30
CA LYS A 49 -3.52 -21.95 14.96
C LYS A 49 -4.10 -20.55 14.78
N GLU A 50 -4.90 -20.06 15.73
CA GLU A 50 -5.51 -18.74 15.66
C GLU A 50 -4.47 -17.62 15.60
N VAL A 51 -3.41 -17.72 16.43
CA VAL A 51 -2.31 -16.75 16.42
C VAL A 51 -1.54 -16.81 15.09
N ALA A 52 -1.28 -18.00 14.56
CA ALA A 52 -0.64 -18.16 13.25
C ALA A 52 -1.49 -17.52 12.13
N ASP A 53 -2.79 -17.80 12.10
CA ASP A 53 -3.72 -17.24 11.13
C ASP A 53 -3.79 -15.69 11.23
N LEU A 54 -3.72 -15.13 12.45
CA LEU A 54 -3.64 -13.68 12.67
C LEU A 54 -2.34 -13.09 12.11
N VAL A 55 -1.19 -13.70 12.36
CA VAL A 55 0.12 -13.23 11.84
C VAL A 55 0.11 -13.21 10.31
N ILE A 56 -0.42 -14.27 9.69
CA ILE A 56 -0.57 -14.36 8.22
C ILE A 56 -1.47 -13.23 7.69
N SER A 57 -2.61 -13.01 8.33
CA SER A 57 -3.54 -11.93 7.96
C SER A 57 -2.89 -10.54 8.05
N LEU A 58 -2.16 -10.27 9.14
CA LEU A 58 -1.44 -9.01 9.32
C LEU A 58 -0.35 -8.82 8.25
N HIS A 59 0.35 -9.89 7.89
CA HIS A 59 1.35 -9.86 6.83
C HIS A 59 0.73 -9.49 5.47
N ILE A 60 -0.35 -10.17 5.08
CA ILE A 60 -1.07 -9.87 3.83
C ILE A 60 -1.60 -8.44 3.84
N GLY A 61 -2.28 -8.03 4.91
CA GLY A 61 -2.86 -6.69 5.02
C GLY A 61 -1.82 -5.56 5.00
N MET A 62 -0.60 -5.82 5.48
CA MET A 62 0.49 -4.85 5.37
C MET A 62 0.97 -4.71 3.92
N ALA A 63 1.12 -5.82 3.19
CA ALA A 63 1.46 -5.77 1.77
C ALA A 63 0.41 -5.00 0.96
N ASP A 64 -0.87 -5.25 1.23
CA ASP A 64 -1.97 -4.58 0.53
C ASP A 64 -1.97 -3.08 0.82
N ARG A 65 -1.71 -2.66 2.06
CA ARG A 65 -1.55 -1.23 2.38
C ARG A 65 -0.36 -0.58 1.68
N MET A 66 0.74 -1.30 1.48
CA MET A 66 1.88 -0.79 0.71
C MET A 66 1.46 -0.55 -0.75
N ASP A 67 0.74 -1.50 -1.36
CA ASP A 67 0.18 -1.35 -2.72
C ASP A 67 -0.77 -0.15 -2.81
N ASP A 68 -1.72 -0.05 -1.87
CA ASP A 68 -2.69 1.06 -1.80
C ASP A 68 -1.99 2.42 -1.69
N HIS A 69 -0.86 2.48 -0.99
CA HIS A 69 -0.04 3.69 -0.92
C HIS A 69 0.65 3.98 -2.25
N GLY A 70 1.14 2.96 -2.95
CA GLY A 70 1.65 3.10 -4.32
C GLY A 70 0.61 3.71 -5.27
N ASP A 71 -0.62 3.20 -5.25
CA ASP A 71 -1.73 3.71 -6.06
C ASP A 71 -2.08 5.17 -5.73
N LYS A 72 -2.12 5.53 -4.44
CA LYS A 72 -2.36 6.91 -4.00
C LYS A 72 -1.27 7.87 -4.46
N VAL A 73 -0.01 7.45 -4.42
CA VAL A 73 1.11 8.27 -4.89
C VAL A 73 1.10 8.40 -6.42
N ALA A 74 0.80 7.32 -7.14
CA ALA A 74 0.62 7.35 -8.59
C ALA A 74 -0.53 8.30 -9.00
N TYR A 75 -1.66 8.25 -8.28
CA TYR A 75 -2.76 9.19 -8.48
C TYR A 75 -2.33 10.64 -8.23
N ALA A 76 -1.60 10.90 -7.13
CA ALA A 76 -1.08 12.23 -6.82
C ALA A 76 -0.13 12.75 -7.92
N ARG A 77 0.76 11.88 -8.43
CA ARG A 77 1.61 12.19 -9.59
C ARG A 77 0.78 12.55 -10.82
N ASP A 78 -0.23 11.75 -11.15
CA ASP A 78 -1.07 11.97 -12.33
C ASP A 78 -1.95 13.21 -12.19
N SER A 79 -2.37 13.55 -10.97
CA SER A 79 -3.04 14.79 -10.65
C SER A 79 -2.09 15.98 -10.80
N PHE A 80 -0.87 15.89 -10.27
CA PHE A 80 0.17 16.91 -10.40
C PHE A 80 0.53 17.18 -11.87
N HIS A 81 0.62 16.14 -12.70
CA HIS A 81 0.81 16.26 -14.14
C HIS A 81 -0.36 16.90 -14.87
N ARG A 82 -1.60 16.57 -14.47
CA ARG A 82 -2.82 17.14 -15.08
C ARG A 82 -3.06 18.60 -14.69
N HIS A 83 -2.67 19.01 -13.48
CA HIS A 83 -2.92 20.36 -12.97
C HIS A 83 -1.80 21.37 -13.21
N ASP A 84 -0.78 21.02 -14.01
CA ASP A 84 0.21 21.98 -14.52
C ASP A 84 -0.40 23.01 -15.50
N VAL A 85 -1.67 22.84 -15.91
CA VAL A 85 -2.35 23.70 -16.91
C VAL A 85 -3.49 24.54 -16.35
N ASP A 86 -4.15 24.18 -15.24
CA ASP A 86 -5.29 24.99 -14.75
C ASP A 86 -5.61 24.81 -13.26
N VAL A 87 -5.06 25.70 -12.43
CA VAL A 87 -5.40 25.84 -11.00
C VAL A 87 -6.86 26.32 -10.81
N HIS A 88 -7.44 26.99 -11.81
CA HIS A 88 -8.82 27.48 -11.78
C HIS A 88 -9.82 26.32 -11.92
N GLY A 89 -9.53 25.34 -12.77
CA GLY A 89 -10.34 24.13 -12.92
C GLY A 89 -10.39 23.27 -11.64
N VAL A 90 -9.28 23.19 -10.90
CA VAL A 90 -9.25 22.52 -9.57
C VAL A 90 -10.18 23.20 -8.58
N PHE A 91 -10.15 24.53 -8.55
CA PHE A 91 -10.98 25.31 -7.62
C PHE A 91 -12.48 25.19 -7.94
N GLU A 92 -12.84 25.15 -9.22
CA GLU A 92 -14.21 24.95 -9.68
C GLU A 92 -14.73 23.54 -9.35
N ASP A 93 -13.93 22.48 -9.57
CA ASP A 93 -14.29 21.11 -9.22
C ASP A 93 -14.45 20.93 -7.69
N LEU A 94 -13.64 21.64 -6.89
CA LEU A 94 -13.71 21.59 -5.43
C LEU A 94 -14.96 22.28 -4.87
N ILE A 95 -15.38 23.42 -5.45
CA ILE A 95 -16.58 24.16 -5.01
C ILE A 95 -17.88 23.56 -5.56
N ALA A 96 -17.86 22.98 -6.76
CA ALA A 96 -19.05 22.37 -7.36
C ALA A 96 -19.47 21.04 -6.68
N GLY A 97 -18.56 20.38 -5.96
CA GLY A 97 -18.82 19.13 -5.24
C GLY A 97 -19.51 19.26 -3.87
N GLU A 98 -19.76 20.47 -3.38
CA GLU A 98 -20.45 20.72 -2.09
C GLU A 98 -21.97 20.94 -2.25
N SER A 99 -22.67 20.01 -2.92
CA SER A 99 -24.15 20.01 -2.96
C SER A 99 -24.78 18.73 -2.44
#